data_AF-A0A7Y2U5U3-F1
#
_entry.id   AF-A0A7Y2U5U3-F1
#
_cell.length_a   1.000
_cell.length_b   1.000
_cell.length_c   1.000
_cell.angle_alpha   90.00
_cell.angle_beta   90.00
_cell.angle_gamma   90.00
#
_symmetry.space_group_name_H-M   'P 1'
#
loop_
_entity.id
_entity.type
_entity.pdbx_description
1 polymer ?
#
loop_
_entity_poly.entity_id
_entity_poly.type
_entity_poly.pdbx_seq_one_letter_code
_entity_poly.pdbx_strand_id
1 'polypeptide(L)'
;MYNDDTRYDWATKGGSQSWNPHSYSTPGGVNDGQELWDKFVKDYNFAMTFNGHVLGDGTGYLLENNLAGDPVHQMLINYQMRSLGGEGYMRLLEFQPDGQTVKVSSYSAVYDRNLTASDHQFNFTLPLGAADADNDGVLDYHDADYDTDDDGVNNYDEFVIHGTHSDKADSDGDGIGDAAEIAAGTDPLRNDAGTVTLVQSDPVTYGLFTEQMILNLNPSKTFRINGNNIEIDLQMRTSSNLTNWTDAGTPFKWELPVQGDRHFYSIHLSPTQVTP
;
A
#
# COMPACT_ATOMS: atom_id res chain seq x y z
N MET A 1 21.49 -26.81 -6.44
CA MET A 1 22.92 -26.77 -6.07
C MET A 1 23.45 -28.17 -5.79
N TYR A 2 24.72 -28.39 -6.10
CA TYR A 2 25.52 -29.56 -5.70
C TYR A 2 26.46 -29.18 -4.55
N ASN A 3 27.16 -30.16 -3.97
CA ASN A 3 28.01 -29.97 -2.78
C ASN A 3 29.43 -29.48 -3.08
N ASP A 4 29.65 -28.95 -4.28
CA ASP A 4 30.91 -28.37 -4.74
C ASP A 4 30.72 -26.90 -5.15
N ASP A 5 29.69 -26.25 -4.61
CA ASP A 5 29.25 -24.89 -4.93
C ASP A 5 28.85 -24.65 -6.39
N THR A 6 28.74 -25.71 -7.21
CA THR A 6 28.20 -25.60 -8.56
C THR A 6 26.71 -25.87 -8.60
N ARG A 7 26.05 -25.35 -9.64
CA ARG A 7 24.67 -25.73 -9.92
C ARG A 7 24.61 -27.20 -10.35
N TYR A 8 23.50 -27.85 -9.99
CA TYR A 8 23.24 -29.22 -10.42
C TYR A 8 22.98 -29.21 -11.94
N ASP A 9 23.83 -29.85 -12.75
CA ASP A 9 23.80 -29.81 -14.21
C ASP A 9 24.13 -31.19 -14.80
N TRP A 10 23.09 -31.97 -15.10
CA TRP A 10 23.19 -33.30 -15.69
C TRP A 10 23.80 -33.28 -17.09
N ALA A 11 23.49 -32.26 -17.90
CA ALA A 11 23.95 -32.19 -19.27
C ALA A 11 25.49 -32.13 -19.34
N THR A 12 26.10 -31.40 -18.40
CA THR A 12 27.56 -31.26 -18.34
C THR A 12 28.23 -32.32 -17.45
N LYS A 13 27.62 -32.67 -16.31
CA LYS A 13 28.26 -33.50 -15.27
C LYS A 13 27.78 -34.94 -15.26
N GLY A 14 26.62 -35.23 -15.82
CA GLY A 14 26.01 -36.56 -15.87
C GLY A 14 26.07 -37.29 -14.53
N GLY A 15 26.44 -38.58 -14.60
CA GLY A 15 26.50 -39.46 -13.42
C GLY A 15 27.51 -39.08 -12.34
N SER A 16 28.38 -38.09 -12.58
CA SER A 16 29.28 -37.58 -11.52
C SER A 16 28.52 -36.84 -10.41
N GLN A 17 27.32 -36.35 -10.71
CA GLN A 17 26.42 -35.80 -9.71
C GLN A 17 25.31 -36.85 -9.41
N SER A 18 25.58 -37.74 -8.46
CA SER A 18 24.85 -39.01 -8.28
C SER A 18 23.41 -38.90 -7.75
N TRP A 19 22.99 -37.75 -7.25
CA TRP A 19 21.64 -37.49 -6.71
C TRP A 19 20.79 -36.60 -7.63
N ASN A 20 21.02 -36.72 -8.94
CA ASN A 20 20.33 -35.88 -9.92
C ASN A 20 18.93 -36.45 -10.13
N PRO A 21 17.88 -35.61 -10.25
CA PRO A 21 16.55 -36.10 -10.59
C PRO A 21 16.47 -36.90 -11.90
N HIS A 22 17.36 -36.67 -12.87
CA HIS A 22 17.51 -37.49 -14.09
C HIS A 22 17.95 -38.94 -13.83
N SER A 23 18.47 -39.23 -12.64
CA SER A 23 18.78 -40.60 -12.21
C SER A 23 17.60 -41.29 -11.51
N TYR A 24 16.50 -40.59 -11.27
CA TYR A 24 15.35 -41.12 -10.52
C TYR A 24 14.30 -41.72 -11.45
N SER A 25 13.62 -42.75 -10.95
CA SER A 25 12.44 -43.31 -11.61
C SER A 25 11.19 -42.52 -11.21
N THR A 26 11.15 -41.25 -11.60
CA THR A 26 10.01 -40.36 -11.37
C THR A 26 9.14 -40.29 -12.62
N PRO A 27 7.82 -40.57 -12.52
CA PRO A 27 6.90 -40.39 -13.64
C PRO A 27 6.86 -38.93 -14.11
N GLY A 28 6.87 -38.72 -15.43
CA GLY A 28 6.88 -37.39 -16.05
C GLY A 28 8.27 -36.93 -16.49
N GLY A 29 8.38 -35.66 -16.87
CA GLY A 29 9.68 -35.01 -17.10
C GLY A 29 10.27 -34.51 -15.79
N VAL A 30 11.60 -34.47 -15.70
CA VAL A 30 12.31 -33.92 -14.55
C VAL A 30 13.08 -32.66 -14.95
N ASN A 31 13.37 -31.81 -13.96
CA ASN A 31 14.29 -30.69 -14.12
C ASN A 31 15.31 -30.75 -13.00
N ASP A 32 16.59 -30.64 -13.34
CA ASP A 32 17.62 -30.37 -12.34
C ASP A 32 17.81 -28.88 -12.07
N GLY A 33 18.83 -28.54 -11.29
CA GLY A 33 19.09 -27.16 -10.90
C GLY A 33 19.34 -26.25 -12.10
N GLN A 34 20.15 -26.68 -13.06
CA GLN A 34 20.51 -25.90 -14.25
C GLN A 34 19.31 -25.72 -15.16
N GLU A 35 18.49 -26.75 -15.34
CA GLU A 35 17.26 -26.63 -16.11
C GLU A 35 16.23 -25.71 -15.47
N LEU A 36 16.05 -25.75 -14.14
CA LEU A 36 15.17 -24.82 -13.43
C LEU A 36 15.69 -23.39 -13.52
N TRP A 37 17.01 -23.20 -13.43
CA TRP A 37 17.63 -21.90 -13.62
C TRP A 37 17.32 -21.35 -15.02
N ASP A 38 17.53 -22.16 -16.05
CA ASP A 38 17.40 -21.74 -17.43
C ASP A 38 15.96 -21.54 -17.91
N LYS A 39 15.01 -22.32 -17.37
CA LYS A 39 13.60 -22.28 -17.78
C LYS A 39 12.76 -21.31 -16.94
N PHE A 40 13.27 -20.88 -15.79
CA PHE A 40 12.46 -20.13 -14.82
C PHE A 40 13.28 -19.14 -14.00
N VAL A 41 14.17 -19.60 -13.11
CA VAL A 41 14.70 -18.72 -12.04
C VAL A 41 15.39 -17.46 -12.59
N LYS A 42 16.18 -17.56 -13.66
CA LYS A 42 16.93 -16.42 -14.20
C LYS A 42 16.06 -15.38 -14.93
N ASP A 43 14.81 -15.70 -15.24
CA ASP A 43 13.90 -14.82 -15.99
C ASP A 43 12.98 -14.00 -15.08
N TYR A 44 12.97 -14.30 -13.76
CA TYR A 44 12.05 -13.70 -12.79
C TYR A 44 12.77 -13.18 -11.54
N ASN A 45 12.01 -12.49 -10.68
CA ASN A 45 12.52 -11.82 -9.48
C ASN A 45 12.68 -12.78 -8.29
N PHE A 46 13.57 -13.76 -8.42
CA PHE A 46 13.95 -14.64 -7.31
C PHE A 46 15.11 -14.04 -6.51
N ALA A 47 14.91 -13.79 -5.22
CA ALA A 47 15.99 -13.40 -4.31
C ALA A 47 16.88 -14.59 -3.92
N MET A 48 16.28 -15.78 -3.77
CA MET A 48 17.00 -16.96 -3.30
C MET A 48 16.33 -18.28 -3.69
N THR A 49 17.10 -19.37 -3.68
CA THR A 49 16.60 -20.75 -3.84
C THR A 49 17.28 -21.69 -2.85
N PHE A 50 16.55 -22.74 -2.46
CA PHE A 50 17.04 -23.77 -1.55
C PHE A 50 16.84 -25.15 -2.14
N ASN A 51 17.80 -26.05 -1.91
CA ASN A 51 17.60 -27.46 -2.15
C ASN A 51 18.27 -28.31 -1.07
N GLY A 52 17.91 -29.59 -1.04
CA GLY A 52 18.51 -30.60 -0.18
C GLY A 52 18.87 -31.85 -0.97
N HIS A 53 18.87 -33.00 -0.29
CA HIS A 53 19.01 -34.35 -0.84
C HIS A 53 20.34 -34.70 -1.53
N VAL A 54 21.24 -33.73 -1.70
CA VAL A 54 22.63 -33.95 -2.11
C VAL A 54 23.42 -34.37 -0.88
N LEU A 55 23.96 -35.58 -0.90
CA LEU A 55 24.82 -36.09 0.16
C LEU A 55 26.26 -35.58 -0.11
N GLY A 56 27.21 -35.70 0.81
CA GLY A 56 28.48 -34.97 0.74
C GLY A 56 28.75 -34.34 2.09
N ASP A 57 29.35 -33.15 2.12
CA ASP A 57 29.29 -32.28 3.31
C ASP A 57 27.88 -31.71 3.54
N GLY A 58 27.03 -31.75 2.50
CA GLY A 58 25.62 -31.42 2.58
C GLY A 58 25.34 -29.92 2.53
N THR A 59 26.30 -29.14 2.06
CA THR A 59 26.21 -27.69 1.93
C THR A 59 26.70 -27.24 0.57
N GLY A 60 26.27 -26.05 0.17
CA GLY A 60 26.75 -25.41 -1.05
C GLY A 60 26.13 -24.04 -1.18
N TYR A 61 26.86 -23.10 -1.74
CA TYR A 61 26.42 -21.72 -1.94
C TYR A 61 26.89 -21.17 -3.28
N LEU A 62 25.96 -20.62 -4.05
CA LEU A 62 26.24 -19.94 -5.31
C LEU A 62 25.48 -18.62 -5.37
N LEU A 63 26.20 -17.57 -5.75
CA LEU A 63 25.62 -16.28 -6.10
C LEU A 63 25.78 -16.09 -7.61
N GLU A 64 24.67 -15.95 -8.31
CA GLU A 64 24.63 -15.63 -9.73
C GLU A 64 23.53 -14.62 -10.01
N ASN A 65 23.76 -13.69 -10.93
CA ASN A 65 22.75 -12.70 -11.29
C ASN A 65 21.74 -13.28 -12.29
N ASN A 66 20.48 -12.90 -12.14
CA ASN A 66 19.43 -13.17 -13.13
C ASN A 66 19.65 -12.33 -14.42
N LEU A 67 18.77 -12.45 -15.41
CA LEU A 67 18.87 -11.67 -16.66
C LEU A 67 18.63 -10.17 -16.49
N ALA A 68 17.94 -9.75 -15.42
CA ALA A 68 17.76 -8.35 -15.06
C ALA A 68 18.98 -7.75 -14.34
N GLY A 69 19.94 -8.58 -13.94
CA GLY A 69 21.14 -8.17 -13.21
C GLY A 69 21.02 -8.29 -11.69
N ASP A 70 19.89 -8.77 -11.17
CA ASP A 70 19.64 -8.91 -9.73
C ASP A 70 20.32 -10.19 -9.19
N PRO A 71 20.93 -10.12 -7.98
CA PRO A 71 21.59 -11.26 -7.36
C PRO A 71 20.59 -12.34 -6.93
N VAL A 72 20.87 -13.61 -7.26
CA VAL A 72 20.09 -14.76 -6.79
C VAL A 72 20.97 -15.68 -5.95
N HIS A 73 20.63 -15.80 -4.66
CA HIS A 73 21.36 -16.62 -3.70
C HIS A 73 20.86 -18.06 -3.70
N GLN A 74 21.73 -19.04 -4.02
CA GLN A 74 21.33 -20.44 -4.19
C GLN A 74 22.04 -21.29 -3.14
N MET A 75 21.27 -22.03 -2.34
CA MET A 75 21.81 -22.76 -1.18
C MET A 75 21.44 -24.24 -1.19
N LEU A 76 22.44 -25.10 -1.01
CA LEU A 76 22.26 -26.49 -0.61
C LEU A 76 22.29 -26.59 0.92
N ILE A 77 21.29 -27.27 1.47
CA ILE A 77 21.14 -27.55 2.91
C ILE A 77 20.69 -29.01 3.06
N ASN A 78 21.60 -29.88 3.49
CA ASN A 78 21.28 -31.29 3.72
C ASN A 78 22.12 -31.93 4.82
N TYR A 79 21.63 -31.90 6.06
CA TYR A 79 22.34 -32.48 7.20
C TYR A 79 22.04 -33.97 7.42
N GLN A 80 21.21 -34.62 6.61
CA GLN A 80 20.68 -35.97 6.87
C GLN A 80 21.76 -37.05 7.14
N MET A 81 22.97 -36.87 6.63
CA MET A 81 24.07 -37.82 6.74
C MET A 81 25.00 -37.59 7.93
N ARG A 82 24.78 -36.54 8.72
CA ARG A 82 25.51 -36.36 9.98
C ARG A 82 25.04 -37.41 10.99
N SER A 83 25.81 -37.56 12.08
CA SER A 83 25.48 -38.46 13.18
C SER A 83 24.04 -38.27 13.69
N LEU A 84 23.47 -39.29 14.33
CA LEU A 84 22.12 -39.21 14.93
C LEU A 84 21.02 -38.74 13.96
N GLY A 85 21.16 -39.01 12.65
CA GLY A 85 20.18 -38.61 11.63
C GLY A 85 20.18 -37.11 11.32
N GLY A 86 21.32 -36.44 11.49
CA GLY A 86 21.47 -35.02 11.17
C GLY A 86 21.74 -34.11 12.37
N GLU A 87 21.82 -34.69 13.58
CA GLU A 87 22.17 -33.98 14.82
C GLU A 87 21.25 -32.78 15.14
N GLY A 88 20.06 -32.72 14.54
CA GLY A 88 19.10 -31.63 14.71
C GLY A 88 19.56 -30.28 14.15
N TYR A 89 20.55 -30.23 13.25
CA TYR A 89 20.95 -28.98 12.62
C TYR A 89 19.89 -28.46 11.65
N MET A 90 19.67 -27.16 11.68
CA MET A 90 18.84 -26.39 10.75
C MET A 90 19.61 -25.16 10.28
N ARG A 91 19.32 -24.71 9.06
CA ARG A 91 19.82 -23.42 8.55
C ARG A 91 18.90 -22.32 9.05
N LEU A 92 19.46 -21.30 9.68
CA LEU A 92 18.76 -20.09 10.10
C LEU A 92 19.20 -18.93 9.20
N LEU A 93 18.21 -18.22 8.66
CA LEU A 93 18.40 -16.96 7.95
C LEU A 93 17.78 -15.87 8.83
N GLU A 94 18.60 -14.92 9.25
CA GLU A 94 18.21 -13.83 10.13
C GLU A 94 18.33 -12.52 9.34
N PHE A 95 17.17 -11.97 8.97
CA PHE A 95 17.06 -10.69 8.30
C PHE A 95 17.34 -9.59 9.32
N GLN A 96 18.40 -8.83 9.08
CA GLN A 96 18.83 -7.79 10.00
C GLN A 96 17.96 -6.54 9.85
N PRO A 97 17.89 -5.69 10.90
CA PRO A 97 17.11 -4.45 10.85
C PRO A 97 17.57 -3.43 9.80
N ASP A 98 18.74 -3.61 9.18
CA ASP A 98 19.27 -2.70 8.15
C ASP A 98 18.59 -2.87 6.77
N GLY A 99 17.51 -3.67 6.71
CA GLY A 99 16.73 -3.93 5.50
C GLY A 99 17.47 -4.68 4.39
N GLN A 100 18.73 -5.06 4.60
CA GLN A 100 19.63 -5.48 3.53
C GLN A 100 20.43 -6.73 3.88
N THR A 101 20.88 -6.86 5.12
CA THR A 101 21.76 -7.96 5.53
C THR A 101 20.94 -9.17 5.94
N VAL A 102 21.25 -10.32 5.35
CA VAL A 102 20.82 -11.62 5.83
C VAL A 102 22.00 -12.35 6.42
N LYS A 103 21.91 -12.66 7.71
CA LYS A 103 22.88 -13.47 8.42
C LYS A 103 22.48 -14.94 8.36
N VAL A 104 23.41 -15.78 7.93
CA VAL A 104 23.20 -17.22 7.80
C VAL A 104 23.96 -17.94 8.91
N SER A 105 23.28 -18.85 9.59
CA SER A 105 23.89 -19.76 10.55
C SER A 105 23.33 -21.17 10.44
N SER A 106 24.07 -22.18 10.90
CA SER A 106 23.58 -23.55 11.02
C SER A 106 23.56 -23.96 12.49
N TYR A 107 22.38 -24.01 13.09
CA TYR A 107 22.17 -24.20 14.53
C TYR A 107 21.55 -25.57 14.82
N SER A 108 22.02 -26.24 15.88
CA SER A 108 21.39 -27.46 16.41
C SER A 108 20.78 -27.18 17.76
N ALA A 109 19.48 -27.43 17.90
CA ALA A 109 18.79 -27.40 19.18
C ALA A 109 19.16 -28.57 20.10
N VAL A 110 19.70 -29.67 19.54
CA VAL A 110 20.12 -30.85 20.31
C VAL A 110 21.41 -30.56 21.07
N TYR A 111 22.33 -29.82 20.45
CA TYR A 111 23.63 -29.48 21.03
C TYR A 111 23.73 -28.04 21.52
N ASP A 112 22.70 -27.23 21.29
CA ASP A 112 22.66 -25.79 21.57
C ASP A 112 23.91 -25.05 21.06
N ARG A 113 24.23 -25.25 19.78
CA ARG A 113 25.42 -24.64 19.16
C ARG A 113 25.29 -24.46 17.67
N ASN A 114 26.08 -23.51 17.15
CA ASN A 114 26.28 -23.31 15.73
C ASN A 114 27.47 -24.13 15.20
N LEU A 115 27.37 -24.59 13.95
CA LEU A 115 28.54 -24.99 13.17
C LEU A 115 29.31 -23.73 12.75
N THR A 116 30.64 -23.76 12.78
CA THR A 116 31.50 -22.57 12.63
C THR A 116 32.29 -22.51 11.32
N ALA A 117 32.16 -23.53 10.46
CA ALA A 117 32.79 -23.47 9.14
C ALA A 117 32.10 -22.39 8.27
N SER A 118 32.81 -21.88 7.27
CA SER A 118 32.38 -20.71 6.48
C SER A 118 31.12 -20.95 5.66
N ASP A 119 30.87 -22.18 5.25
CA ASP A 119 29.65 -22.63 4.57
C ASP A 119 28.44 -22.73 5.51
N HIS A 120 28.68 -22.65 6.82
CA HIS A 120 27.65 -22.64 7.86
C HIS A 120 27.44 -21.28 8.50
N GLN A 121 28.36 -20.33 8.35
CA GLN A 121 28.27 -18.97 8.89
C GLN A 121 28.79 -17.95 7.88
N PHE A 122 27.86 -17.19 7.30
CA PHE A 122 28.17 -16.12 6.36
C PHE A 122 27.03 -15.12 6.32
N ASN A 123 27.30 -13.93 5.78
CA ASN A 123 26.29 -12.91 5.53
C ASN A 123 26.22 -12.66 4.03
N PHE A 124 25.05 -12.28 3.56
CA PHE A 124 24.86 -11.76 2.22
C PHE A 124 23.86 -10.62 2.24
N THR A 125 23.88 -9.82 1.17
CA THR A 125 22.97 -8.68 1.01
C THR A 125 21.83 -9.09 0.10
N LEU A 126 20.60 -8.90 0.56
CA LEU A 126 19.41 -8.88 -0.28
C LEU A 126 18.97 -7.43 -0.39
N PRO A 127 19.00 -6.82 -1.58
CA PRO A 127 18.33 -5.56 -1.77
C PRO A 127 16.82 -5.84 -1.73
N LEU A 128 16.21 -5.82 -0.54
CA LEU A 128 14.77 -6.02 -0.36
C LEU A 128 13.95 -4.82 -0.90
N GLY A 129 14.52 -4.02 -1.80
CA GLY A 129 14.10 -2.67 -2.12
C GLY A 129 14.71 -1.67 -1.15
N ALA A 130 14.48 -0.37 -1.38
CA ALA A 130 14.74 0.71 -0.43
C ALA A 130 13.77 0.60 0.77
N ALA A 131 13.61 -0.61 1.31
CA ALA A 131 12.54 -0.97 2.22
C ALA A 131 12.72 -0.36 3.60
N ASP A 132 13.59 0.64 3.78
CA ASP A 132 13.80 1.46 4.97
C ASP A 132 14.47 2.75 4.44
N ALA A 133 13.67 3.56 3.75
CA ALA A 133 14.09 4.73 3.00
C ALA A 133 14.62 5.83 3.93
N ASP A 134 14.12 5.90 5.17
CA ASP A 134 14.50 6.90 6.16
C ASP A 134 15.62 6.41 7.12
N ASN A 135 15.95 5.11 7.07
CA ASN A 135 16.96 4.41 7.87
C ASN A 135 16.69 4.44 9.39
N ASP A 136 15.43 4.36 9.79
CA ASP A 136 15.05 4.29 11.20
C ASP A 136 15.08 2.85 11.78
N GLY A 137 15.25 1.84 10.91
CA GLY A 137 15.30 0.42 11.26
C GLY A 137 13.94 -0.27 11.26
N VAL A 138 12.89 0.40 10.83
CA VAL A 138 11.57 -0.14 10.46
C VAL A 138 11.53 -0.23 8.94
N LEU A 139 10.89 -1.27 8.40
CA LEU A 139 10.77 -1.32 6.95
C LEU A 139 9.72 -0.29 6.48
N ASP A 140 9.87 0.39 5.34
CA ASP A 140 8.90 1.35 4.75
C ASP A 140 7.47 0.84 4.83
N TYR A 141 7.28 -0.44 4.47
CA TYR A 141 5.97 -1.07 4.50
C TYR A 141 5.33 -1.15 5.91
N HIS A 142 6.16 -1.11 6.94
CA HIS A 142 5.82 -1.07 8.36
C HIS A 142 5.97 0.33 8.98
N ASP A 143 6.40 1.32 8.20
CA ASP A 143 6.54 2.70 8.66
C ASP A 143 5.16 3.36 8.77
N ALA A 144 4.98 4.13 9.84
CA ALA A 144 3.74 4.83 10.11
C ALA A 144 3.52 6.04 9.19
N ASP A 145 4.58 6.53 8.52
CA ASP A 145 4.49 7.65 7.58
C ASP A 145 4.36 7.23 6.12
N TYR A 146 4.44 5.92 5.82
CA TYR A 146 4.38 5.39 4.47
C TYR A 146 2.95 5.05 4.06
N ASP A 147 2.36 5.97 3.29
CA ASP A 147 1.00 5.95 2.75
C ASP A 147 1.14 6.11 1.21
N THR A 148 0.79 5.06 0.46
CA THR A 148 1.08 5.03 -1.00
C THR A 148 0.08 5.82 -1.82
N ASP A 149 -1.16 5.89 -1.38
CA ASP A 149 -2.25 6.56 -2.10
C ASP A 149 -2.66 7.90 -1.48
N ASP A 150 -1.96 8.29 -0.41
CA ASP A 150 -2.10 9.55 0.31
C ASP A 150 -3.52 9.78 0.85
N ASP A 151 -4.24 8.72 1.24
CA ASP A 151 -5.61 8.81 1.77
C ASP A 151 -5.66 9.12 3.28
N GLY A 152 -4.54 8.96 3.97
CA GLY A 152 -4.40 9.17 5.40
C GLY A 152 -4.37 7.90 6.26
N VAL A 153 -4.37 6.71 5.66
CA VAL A 153 -4.08 5.42 6.30
C VAL A 153 -2.74 4.90 5.78
N ASN A 154 -1.81 4.55 6.68
CA ASN A 154 -0.53 3.98 6.25
C ASN A 154 -0.72 2.55 5.71
N ASN A 155 0.19 2.13 4.82
CA ASN A 155 0.13 0.83 4.14
C ASN A 155 0.06 -0.37 5.11
N TYR A 156 0.68 -0.25 6.29
CA TYR A 156 0.68 -1.30 7.30
C TYR A 156 -0.73 -1.49 7.88
N ASP A 157 -1.35 -0.41 8.33
CA ASP A 157 -2.68 -0.41 8.93
C ASP A 157 -3.70 -0.87 7.88
N GLU A 158 -3.57 -0.41 6.65
CA GLU A 158 -4.41 -0.86 5.54
C GLU A 158 -4.36 -2.38 5.36
N PHE A 159 -3.18 -2.96 5.16
CA PHE A 159 -3.08 -4.39 4.88
C PHE A 159 -3.34 -5.28 6.12
N VAL A 160 -2.82 -4.88 7.28
CA VAL A 160 -2.77 -5.74 8.48
C VAL A 160 -4.00 -5.54 9.36
N ILE A 161 -4.50 -4.32 9.49
CA ILE A 161 -5.63 -4.00 10.38
C ILE A 161 -6.95 -4.00 9.61
N HIS A 162 -6.99 -3.33 8.47
CA HIS A 162 -8.23 -3.08 7.72
C HIS A 162 -8.47 -4.07 6.58
N GLY A 163 -7.42 -4.70 6.06
CA GLY A 163 -7.46 -5.56 4.88
C GLY A 163 -7.72 -4.81 3.56
N THR A 164 -7.50 -3.50 3.55
CA THR A 164 -7.66 -2.61 2.39
C THR A 164 -6.47 -2.67 1.44
N HIS A 165 -6.62 -2.04 0.28
CA HIS A 165 -5.63 -1.95 -0.76
C HIS A 165 -4.79 -0.70 -0.59
N SER A 166 -3.53 -0.89 -0.19
CA SER A 166 -2.57 0.19 0.00
C SER A 166 -2.08 0.89 -1.28
N ASP A 167 -2.88 0.87 -2.33
CA ASP A 167 -2.63 1.58 -3.59
C ASP A 167 -3.92 2.22 -4.12
N LYS A 168 -4.95 2.29 -3.26
CA LYS A 168 -6.29 2.80 -3.55
C LYS A 168 -6.91 3.42 -2.30
N ALA A 169 -7.04 4.75 -2.35
CA ALA A 169 -7.78 5.53 -1.35
C ALA A 169 -9.25 5.12 -1.15
N ASP A 170 -9.81 4.25 -1.99
CA ASP A 170 -11.16 3.68 -1.94
C ASP A 170 -11.06 2.24 -2.45
N SER A 171 -10.95 1.30 -1.51
CA SER A 171 -10.63 -0.10 -1.80
C SER A 171 -11.75 -0.84 -2.51
N ASP A 172 -12.99 -0.53 -2.17
CA ASP A 172 -14.18 -1.21 -2.69
C ASP A 172 -14.85 -0.49 -3.87
N GLY A 173 -14.40 0.74 -4.15
CA GLY A 173 -14.78 1.57 -5.29
C GLY A 173 -16.18 2.14 -5.19
N ASP A 174 -16.70 2.37 -3.99
CA ASP A 174 -18.06 2.85 -3.77
C ASP A 174 -18.20 4.39 -3.74
N GLY A 175 -17.07 5.10 -3.68
CA GLY A 175 -16.95 6.56 -3.64
C GLY A 175 -16.76 7.16 -2.25
N ILE A 176 -16.61 6.35 -1.19
CA ILE A 176 -16.16 6.75 0.13
C ILE A 176 -14.73 6.20 0.31
N GLY A 177 -13.80 7.03 0.76
CA GLY A 177 -12.43 6.57 0.93
C GLY A 177 -12.23 5.77 2.22
N ASP A 178 -11.24 4.87 2.21
CA ASP A 178 -10.97 3.92 3.30
C ASP A 178 -10.76 4.67 4.63
N ALA A 179 -9.93 5.72 4.63
CA ALA A 179 -9.73 6.58 5.79
C ALA A 179 -11.03 7.15 6.38
N ALA A 180 -11.98 7.56 5.52
CA ALA A 180 -13.24 8.15 5.96
C ALA A 180 -14.17 7.10 6.57
N GLU A 181 -14.19 5.91 5.99
CA GLU A 181 -14.95 4.76 6.50
C GLU A 181 -14.43 4.29 7.84
N ILE A 182 -13.12 4.13 7.97
CA ILE A 182 -12.46 3.76 9.23
C ILE A 182 -12.78 4.80 10.31
N ALA A 183 -12.69 6.09 10.00
CA ALA A 183 -13.04 7.17 10.93
C ALA A 183 -14.53 7.16 11.31
N ALA A 184 -15.40 6.75 10.40
CA ALA A 184 -16.84 6.58 10.65
C ALA A 184 -17.19 5.26 11.36
N GLY A 185 -16.25 4.30 11.43
CA GLY A 185 -16.46 2.96 11.94
C GLY A 185 -17.28 2.06 11.01
N THR A 186 -17.29 2.35 9.71
CA THR A 186 -17.82 1.47 8.66
C THR A 186 -16.75 0.49 8.17
N ASP A 187 -17.12 -0.38 7.23
CA ASP A 187 -16.24 -1.43 6.71
C ASP A 187 -15.73 -0.99 5.33
N PRO A 188 -14.43 -0.63 5.18
CA PRO A 188 -13.87 -0.08 3.95
C PRO A 188 -13.82 -1.07 2.78
N LEU A 189 -14.25 -2.31 2.99
CA LEU A 189 -14.36 -3.33 1.95
C LEU A 189 -15.81 -3.59 1.53
N ARG A 190 -16.76 -2.82 2.04
CA ARG A 190 -18.20 -3.09 1.90
C ARG A 190 -18.91 -1.98 1.15
N ASN A 191 -19.18 -2.27 -0.13
CA ASN A 191 -19.81 -1.32 -1.03
C ASN A 191 -21.12 -0.71 -0.48
N ASP A 192 -21.05 0.56 -0.11
CA ASP A 192 -22.07 1.39 0.49
C ASP A 192 -22.63 2.45 -0.48
N ALA A 193 -22.26 2.38 -1.77
CA ALA A 193 -22.75 3.28 -2.83
C ALA A 193 -24.28 3.38 -2.89
N GLY A 194 -24.99 2.30 -2.55
CA GLY A 194 -26.46 2.29 -2.43
C GLY A 194 -26.96 3.19 -1.31
N THR A 195 -26.32 3.16 -0.15
CA THR A 195 -26.60 4.02 1.01
C THR A 195 -26.28 5.47 0.66
N VAL A 196 -25.13 5.73 0.04
CA VAL A 196 -24.74 7.07 -0.44
C VAL A 196 -25.80 7.64 -1.40
N THR A 197 -26.22 6.84 -2.38
CA THR A 197 -27.24 7.25 -3.37
C THR A 197 -28.57 7.57 -2.71
N LEU A 198 -28.99 6.79 -1.70
CA LEU A 198 -30.23 7.04 -0.95
C LEU A 198 -30.16 8.36 -0.18
N VAL A 199 -29.04 8.64 0.48
CA VAL A 199 -28.84 9.88 1.23
C VAL A 199 -28.78 11.09 0.29
N GLN A 200 -28.09 10.99 -0.84
CA GLN A 200 -27.99 12.06 -1.83
C GLN A 200 -29.31 12.35 -2.55
N SER A 201 -30.16 11.33 -2.76
CA SER A 201 -31.45 11.49 -3.44
C SER A 201 -32.56 12.01 -2.53
N ASP A 202 -32.44 11.86 -1.20
CA ASP A 202 -33.37 12.42 -0.21
C ASP A 202 -32.66 13.03 1.01
N PRO A 203 -31.86 14.08 0.81
CA PRO A 203 -31.07 14.68 1.89
C PRO A 203 -31.95 15.37 2.93
N VAL A 204 -33.16 15.81 2.54
CA VAL A 204 -34.13 16.47 3.43
C VAL A 204 -34.64 15.51 4.51
N THR A 205 -34.95 14.26 4.17
CA THR A 205 -35.40 13.25 5.13
C THR A 205 -34.33 12.95 6.20
N TYR A 206 -33.05 13.06 5.84
CA TYR A 206 -31.93 12.86 6.76
C TYR A 206 -31.44 14.15 7.42
N GLY A 207 -32.10 15.29 7.19
CA GLY A 207 -31.70 16.59 7.77
C GLY A 207 -30.35 17.10 7.28
N LEU A 208 -29.88 16.60 6.14
CA LEU A 208 -28.65 17.04 5.50
C LEU A 208 -29.01 18.14 4.50
N PHE A 209 -28.44 19.33 4.71
CA PHE A 209 -28.70 20.49 3.86
C PHE A 209 -27.37 21.08 3.43
N THR A 210 -27.20 21.29 2.12
CA THR A 210 -25.97 21.91 1.63
C THR A 210 -25.99 23.41 1.90
N GLU A 211 -24.81 24.03 1.99
CA GLU A 211 -24.68 25.49 2.13
C GLU A 211 -25.46 26.22 1.02
N GLN A 212 -25.46 25.69 -0.21
CA GLN A 212 -26.21 26.24 -1.33
C GLN A 212 -27.74 26.12 -1.17
N MET A 213 -28.24 25.10 -0.48
CA MET A 213 -29.67 24.96 -0.15
C MET A 213 -30.12 25.95 0.93
N ILE A 214 -29.20 26.36 1.81
CA ILE A 214 -29.47 27.29 2.91
C ILE A 214 -29.26 28.75 2.45
N LEU A 215 -28.18 29.02 1.72
CA LEU A 215 -27.83 30.32 1.18
C LEU A 215 -28.43 30.51 -0.21
N ASN A 216 -29.71 30.83 -0.27
CA ASN A 216 -30.35 31.28 -1.51
C ASN A 216 -30.04 32.76 -1.81
N LEU A 217 -28.77 33.14 -1.76
CA LEU A 217 -28.32 34.45 -2.22
C LEU A 217 -27.95 34.32 -3.69
N ASN A 218 -28.86 34.72 -4.57
CA ASN A 218 -28.55 34.92 -5.99
C ASN A 218 -28.18 36.40 -6.21
N PRO A 219 -26.89 36.77 -6.16
CA PRO A 219 -26.46 38.17 -6.23
C PRO A 219 -26.92 38.85 -7.53
N SER A 220 -27.04 38.10 -8.63
CA SER A 220 -27.49 38.58 -9.93
C SER A 220 -28.94 39.09 -9.95
N LYS A 221 -29.76 38.74 -8.94
CA LYS A 221 -31.14 39.23 -8.78
C LYS A 221 -31.31 40.25 -7.65
N THR A 222 -30.31 40.38 -6.79
CA THR A 222 -30.37 41.20 -5.58
C THR A 222 -29.85 42.62 -5.83
N PHE A 223 -28.93 42.77 -6.79
CA PHE A 223 -28.32 44.05 -7.16
C PHE A 223 -28.62 44.37 -8.63
N ARG A 224 -29.17 45.55 -8.89
CA ARG A 224 -29.40 46.04 -10.26
C ARG A 224 -29.01 47.50 -10.41
N ILE A 225 -28.42 47.82 -11.56
CA ILE A 225 -28.18 49.21 -11.97
C ILE A 225 -29.35 49.61 -12.88
N ASN A 226 -30.09 50.63 -12.47
CA ASN A 226 -31.22 51.17 -13.23
C ASN A 226 -30.99 52.66 -13.47
N GLY A 227 -30.52 53.00 -14.67
CA GLY A 227 -30.08 54.36 -14.98
C GLY A 227 -28.92 54.81 -14.08
N ASN A 228 -29.14 55.87 -13.30
CA ASN A 228 -28.16 56.42 -12.36
C ASN A 228 -28.36 55.94 -10.92
N ASN A 229 -29.10 54.85 -10.69
CA ASN A 229 -29.31 54.31 -9.35
C ASN A 229 -28.78 52.88 -9.25
N ILE A 230 -28.18 52.56 -8.09
CA ILE A 230 -28.00 51.19 -7.64
C ILE A 230 -29.23 50.84 -6.79
N GLU A 231 -29.90 49.75 -7.13
CA GLU A 231 -31.03 49.23 -6.38
C GLU A 231 -30.66 47.89 -5.74
N ILE A 232 -31.03 47.74 -4.47
CA ILE A 232 -30.91 46.53 -3.67
C ILE A 232 -32.30 46.11 -3.25
N ASP A 233 -32.73 44.94 -3.72
CA ASP A 233 -34.03 44.35 -3.37
C ASP A 233 -33.79 43.05 -2.59
N LEU A 234 -34.20 43.04 -1.32
CA LEU A 234 -34.11 41.88 -0.43
C LEU A 234 -35.51 41.52 0.08
N GLN A 235 -35.96 40.31 -0.21
CA GLN A 235 -37.15 39.72 0.40
C GLN A 235 -36.70 38.58 1.30
N MET A 236 -36.90 38.74 2.62
CA MET A 236 -36.71 37.63 3.55
C MET A 236 -37.79 36.59 3.28
N ARG A 237 -37.43 35.31 3.29
CA ARG A 237 -38.32 34.18 3.04
C ARG A 237 -38.08 33.08 4.07
N THR A 238 -39.11 32.32 4.39
CA THR A 238 -39.04 31.15 5.27
C THR A 238 -39.42 29.89 4.50
N SER A 239 -38.91 28.75 4.95
CA SER A 239 -39.24 27.44 4.39
C SER A 239 -39.17 26.38 5.48
N SER A 240 -40.12 25.45 5.48
CA SER A 240 -40.11 24.29 6.36
C SER A 240 -39.37 23.08 5.76
N ASN A 241 -38.97 23.14 4.49
CA ASN A 241 -38.38 22.00 3.76
C ASN A 241 -37.28 22.41 2.76
N LEU A 242 -36.78 23.65 2.87
CA LEU A 242 -35.81 24.31 1.99
C LEU A 242 -36.14 24.34 0.48
N THR A 243 -37.33 23.87 0.09
CA THR A 243 -37.74 23.75 -1.31
C THR A 243 -38.86 24.73 -1.63
N ASN A 244 -39.84 24.84 -0.74
CA ASN A 244 -40.95 25.79 -0.86
C ASN A 244 -40.69 27.00 0.03
N TRP A 245 -40.50 28.16 -0.59
CA TRP A 245 -40.19 29.41 0.11
C TRP A 245 -41.39 30.34 0.09
N THR A 246 -41.75 30.88 1.26
CA THR A 246 -42.79 31.90 1.43
C THR A 246 -42.19 33.18 1.98
N ASP A 247 -42.76 34.32 1.60
CA ASP A 247 -42.25 35.61 2.05
C ASP A 247 -42.44 35.76 3.57
N ALA A 248 -41.36 36.16 4.25
CA ALA A 248 -41.29 36.32 5.68
C ALA A 248 -40.87 37.77 5.98
N GLY A 249 -41.84 38.61 6.35
CA GLY A 249 -41.62 40.03 6.62
C GLY A 249 -41.67 40.90 5.37
N THR A 250 -41.55 42.21 5.60
CA THR A 250 -41.65 43.23 4.56
C THR A 250 -40.37 43.25 3.70
N PRO A 251 -40.47 43.33 2.36
CA PRO A 251 -39.29 43.48 1.51
C PRO A 251 -38.52 44.76 1.84
N PHE A 252 -37.20 44.63 1.93
CA PHE A 252 -36.28 45.74 2.03
C PHE A 252 -35.87 46.17 0.63
N LYS A 253 -36.13 47.44 0.32
CA LYS A 253 -35.72 48.08 -0.93
C LYS A 253 -34.87 49.29 -0.61
N TRP A 254 -33.69 49.34 -1.20
CA TRP A 254 -32.79 50.47 -1.04
C TRP A 254 -32.28 50.93 -2.39
N GLU A 255 -32.47 52.21 -2.68
CA GLU A 255 -32.01 52.85 -3.89
C GLU A 255 -31.00 53.94 -3.54
N LEU A 256 -29.88 53.96 -4.24
CA LEU A 256 -28.83 54.94 -4.03
C LEU A 256 -28.46 55.61 -5.36
N PRO A 257 -28.57 56.95 -5.47
CA PRO A 257 -28.16 57.65 -6.67
C PRO A 257 -26.64 57.62 -6.79
N VAL A 258 -26.15 57.36 -8.00
CA VAL A 258 -24.74 57.31 -8.33
C VAL A 258 -24.35 58.41 -9.32
N GLN A 259 -23.11 58.90 -9.21
CA GLN A 259 -22.56 59.90 -10.12
C GLN A 259 -22.19 59.24 -11.46
N GLY A 260 -22.67 59.81 -12.57
CA GLY A 260 -22.63 59.16 -13.89
C GLY A 260 -21.24 58.99 -14.52
N ASP A 261 -20.17 59.47 -13.89
CA ASP A 261 -18.79 59.37 -14.36
C ASP A 261 -18.00 58.20 -13.72
N ARG A 262 -18.59 57.47 -12.75
CA ARG A 262 -17.94 56.33 -12.11
C ARG A 262 -18.49 55.00 -12.62
N HIS A 263 -17.59 54.11 -13.00
CA HIS A 263 -17.89 52.81 -13.62
C HIS A 263 -17.78 51.61 -12.69
N PHE A 264 -17.26 51.79 -11.47
CA PHE A 264 -17.02 50.71 -10.51
C PHE A 264 -17.51 51.11 -9.11
N TYR A 265 -18.31 50.24 -8.50
CA TYR A 265 -18.83 50.39 -7.15
C TYR A 265 -18.57 49.09 -6.39
N SER A 266 -18.26 49.19 -5.09
CA SER A 266 -18.06 48.06 -4.20
C SER A 266 -18.89 48.27 -2.93
N ILE A 267 -19.51 47.20 -2.43
CA ILE A 267 -20.25 47.17 -1.18
C ILE A 267 -19.42 46.37 -0.18
N HIS A 268 -19.04 47.02 0.92
CA HIS A 268 -18.32 46.37 2.00
C HIS A 268 -19.28 46.11 3.16
N LEU A 269 -19.51 44.83 3.48
CA LEU A 269 -20.26 44.43 4.67
C LEU A 269 -19.27 44.34 5.83
N SER A 270 -19.34 45.27 6.77
CA SER A 270 -18.58 45.17 8.02
C SER A 270 -19.39 44.35 9.04
N PRO A 271 -18.80 43.33 9.68
CA PRO A 271 -19.49 42.57 10.72
C PRO A 271 -19.89 43.53 11.85
N THR A 272 -21.17 43.55 12.19
CA THR A 272 -21.67 44.32 13.32
C THR A 272 -21.14 43.67 14.59
N GLN A 273 -20.47 44.42 15.47
CA GLN A 273 -20.17 43.96 16.82
C GLN A 273 -21.49 43.75 17.55
N VAL A 274 -21.90 42.50 17.72
CA VAL A 274 -23.01 42.14 18.60
C VAL A 274 -22.53 42.43 20.01
N THR A 275 -23.02 43.52 20.60
CA THR A 275 -22.85 43.75 22.04
C THR A 275 -23.74 42.74 22.76
N PRO A 276 -23.22 42.00 23.76
CA PRO A 276 -23.94 40.91 24.43
C PRO A 276 -25.23 41.36 25.11
#